data_AF-A0A0Q7K8G8-F1
#
_entry.id   AF-A0A0Q7K8G8-F1
#
_cell.length_a   1.000
_cell.length_b   1.000
_cell.length_c   1.000
_cell.angle_alpha   90.00
_cell.angle_beta   90.00
_cell.angle_gamma   90.00
#
_symmetry.space_group_name_H-M   'P 1'
#
loop_
_entity.id
_entity.type
_entity.pdbx_description
1 polymer ?
#
loop_
_entity_poly.entity_id
_entity_poly.type
_entity_poly.pdbx_seq_one_letter_code
_entity_poly.pdbx_strand_id
1 'polypeptide(L)'
;MTKIAQSQGETGVMVHFLGTVAVHTGMGPAQVSILCEHGSEFLLTAEIIAANRGRDGRWRLLELLGDDEGQRREFGRVLMRPGPWPTGVERIEPGSFAWDQARADARAAANTLPTERERTEALAKVRAKYGIDPSACSRTLGYVNR
;
A
#
# COMPACT_ATOMS: atom_id res chain seq x y z
N MET A 1 -19.04 -0.66 18.19
CA MET A 1 -18.86 0.78 17.89
C MET A 1 -17.95 1.39 18.93
N THR A 2 -16.65 1.44 18.66
CA THR A 2 -15.65 2.00 19.60
C THR A 2 -15.69 3.52 19.49
N LYS A 3 -16.12 4.18 20.56
CA LYS A 3 -16.24 5.64 20.64
C LYS A 3 -14.83 6.22 20.78
N ILE A 4 -14.28 6.79 19.72
CA ILE A 4 -12.97 7.46 19.77
C ILE A 4 -13.17 8.79 20.51
N ALA A 5 -12.75 8.85 21.77
CA ALA A 5 -12.80 10.05 22.58
C ALA A 5 -11.74 11.06 22.10
N GLN A 6 -12.15 12.29 21.80
CA GLN A 6 -11.27 13.38 21.40
C GLN A 6 -10.80 14.15 22.64
N SER A 7 -9.51 14.07 22.97
CA SER A 7 -8.87 14.98 23.93
C SER A 7 -8.33 16.22 23.22
N GLN A 8 -8.55 17.41 23.81
CA GLN A 8 -7.98 18.66 23.32
C GLN A 8 -6.47 18.68 23.62
N GLY A 9 -5.67 18.44 22.59
CA GLY A 9 -4.22 18.30 22.63
C GLY A 9 -3.82 17.31 21.54
N GLU A 10 -3.70 17.80 20.30
CA GLU A 10 -3.37 17.08 19.05
C GLU A 10 -3.51 15.55 19.07
N THR A 11 -4.74 15.06 19.29
CA THR A 11 -5.01 13.62 19.19
C THR A 11 -5.27 13.29 17.72
N GLY A 12 -4.21 13.26 16.93
CA GLY A 12 -4.26 12.72 15.58
C GLY A 12 -4.60 11.23 15.62
N VAL A 13 -5.21 10.72 14.55
CA VAL A 13 -5.51 9.28 14.42
C VAL A 13 -4.45 8.66 13.52
N MET A 14 -3.65 7.76 14.07
CA MET A 14 -2.76 6.95 13.24
C MET A 14 -3.60 6.01 12.39
N VAL A 15 -3.33 5.98 11.09
CA VAL A 15 -3.96 5.05 10.15
C VAL A 15 -2.91 4.42 9.27
N HIS A 16 -3.22 3.22 8.76
CA HIS A 16 -2.44 2.59 7.72
C HIS A 16 -3.29 2.28 6.49
N PHE A 17 -2.68 2.35 5.32
CA PHE A 17 -3.36 2.30 4.04
C PHE A 17 -3.18 0.95 3.36
N LEU A 18 -4.30 0.35 2.98
CA LEU A 18 -4.35 -0.92 2.26
C LEU A 18 -4.57 -0.73 0.75
N GLY A 19 -4.83 0.50 0.32
CA GLY A 19 -4.93 0.88 -1.09
C GLY A 19 -4.63 2.36 -1.28
N THR A 20 -4.65 2.79 -2.54
CA THR A 20 -4.30 4.16 -2.92
C THR A 20 -5.38 5.17 -2.50
N VAL A 21 -4.99 6.18 -1.73
CA VAL A 21 -5.85 7.28 -1.27
C VAL A 21 -5.10 8.59 -1.38
N ALA A 22 -5.70 9.60 -2.01
CA ALA A 22 -5.18 10.97 -1.96
C ALA A 22 -5.64 11.65 -0.66
N VAL A 23 -4.72 12.23 0.09
CA VAL A 23 -4.98 12.93 1.34
C VAL A 23 -4.49 14.37 1.22
N HIS A 24 -5.40 15.33 1.36
CA HIS A 24 -5.05 16.76 1.43
C HIS A 24 -4.40 17.07 2.77
N THR A 25 -3.23 17.73 2.78
CA THR A 25 -2.47 17.92 4.02
C THR A 25 -2.75 19.22 4.75
N GLY A 26 -3.57 20.11 4.17
CA GLY A 26 -3.90 21.41 4.75
C GLY A 26 -5.00 22.10 3.95
N MET A 27 -5.47 23.24 4.45
CA MET A 27 -6.51 24.05 3.79
C MET A 27 -5.87 25.31 3.20
N GLY A 28 -5.98 25.51 1.88
CA GLY A 28 -5.54 26.75 1.25
C GLY A 28 -5.21 26.66 -0.24
N PRO A 29 -4.91 27.81 -0.88
CA PRO A 29 -4.66 27.88 -2.32
C PRO A 29 -3.37 27.17 -2.77
N ALA A 30 -2.46 26.83 -1.84
CA ALA A 30 -1.22 26.11 -2.08
C ALA A 30 -1.19 24.73 -1.40
N GLN A 31 -2.36 24.16 -1.08
CA GLN A 31 -2.42 22.86 -0.42
C GLN A 31 -1.88 21.75 -1.31
N VAL A 32 -1.09 20.85 -0.72
CA VAL A 32 -0.58 19.65 -1.39
C VAL A 32 -1.42 18.45 -1.01
N SER A 33 -1.47 17.48 -1.91
CA SER A 33 -2.05 16.17 -1.63
C SER A 33 -0.92 15.15 -1.61
N ILE A 34 -0.94 14.28 -0.61
CA ILE A 34 -0.06 13.12 -0.57
C ILE A 34 -0.87 11.93 -1.09
N LEU A 35 -0.24 11.14 -1.95
CA LEU A 35 -0.77 9.85 -2.35
C LEU A 35 -0.30 8.81 -1.33
N CYS A 36 -1.21 8.33 -0.50
CA CYS A 36 -0.96 7.22 0.40
C CYS A 36 -1.21 5.92 -0.34
N GLU A 37 -0.25 5.01 -0.32
CA GLU A 37 -0.31 3.70 -1.00
C GLU A 37 -0.34 2.55 0.01
N HIS A 38 -0.52 1.32 -0.48
CA HIS A 38 -0.42 0.13 0.35
C HIS A 38 0.89 0.12 1.16
N GLY A 39 0.83 -0.19 2.45
CA GLY A 39 2.00 -0.18 3.33
C GLY A 39 2.35 1.17 3.94
N SER A 40 1.67 2.24 3.54
CA SER A 40 1.86 3.58 4.11
C SER A 40 1.18 3.70 5.48
N GLU A 41 1.81 4.48 6.37
CA GLU A 41 1.24 4.91 7.65
C GLU A 41 1.19 6.44 7.67
N PHE A 42 0.15 6.98 8.27
CA PHE A 42 -0.02 8.43 8.33
C PHE A 42 -0.76 8.85 9.59
N LEU A 43 -0.27 9.90 10.25
CA LEU A 43 -0.95 10.52 11.38
C LEU A 43 -1.94 11.56 10.85
N LEU A 44 -3.23 11.25 10.92
CA LEU A 44 -4.29 12.18 10.53
C LEU A 44 -4.51 13.20 11.65
N THR A 45 -3.89 14.37 11.52
CA THR A 45 -4.11 15.51 12.42
C THR A 45 -5.49 16.13 12.22
N ALA A 46 -5.93 16.96 13.16
CA ALA A 46 -7.20 17.67 13.05
C ALA A 46 -7.27 18.55 11.79
N GLU A 47 -6.16 19.18 11.41
CA GLU A 47 -6.06 20.00 10.19
C GLU A 47 -6.24 19.15 8.92
N ILE A 48 -5.55 18.01 8.84
CA ILE A 48 -5.67 17.07 7.72
C ILE A 48 -7.12 16.57 7.62
N ILE A 49 -7.72 16.20 8.75
CA ILE A 49 -9.11 15.76 8.79
C ILE A 49 -10.05 16.88 8.30
N ALA A 50 -9.81 18.13 8.70
CA ALA A 50 -10.60 19.27 8.24
C ALA A 50 -10.45 19.49 6.72
N ALA A 51 -9.22 19.38 6.19
CA ALA A 51 -8.91 19.58 4.77
C ALA A 51 -9.55 18.54 3.84
N ASN A 52 -9.84 17.33 4.35
CA ASN A 52 -10.45 16.25 3.56
C ASN A 52 -11.98 16.14 3.73
N ARG A 53 -12.61 17.05 4.48
CA ARG A 53 -14.07 17.10 4.58
C ARG A 53 -14.66 17.67 3.29
N GLY A 54 -15.67 16.98 2.76
CA GLY A 54 -16.47 17.47 1.65
C GLY A 54 -17.34 18.66 2.03
N ARG A 55 -18.12 19.15 1.07
CA ARG A 55 -19.08 20.27 1.29
C ARG A 55 -20.11 19.98 2.37
N ASP A 56 -20.44 18.71 2.60
CA ASP A 56 -21.33 18.25 3.66
C ASP A 56 -20.66 18.19 5.06
N GLY A 57 -19.40 18.61 5.15
CA GLY A 57 -18.61 18.58 6.38
C GLY A 57 -18.10 17.19 6.75
N ARG A 58 -18.23 16.19 5.87
CA ARG A 58 -17.87 14.80 6.15
C ARG A 58 -16.70 14.35 5.31
N TRP A 59 -15.84 13.53 5.90
CA TRP A 59 -14.85 12.75 5.16
C TRP A 59 -15.27 11.29 5.19
N ARG A 60 -15.94 10.83 4.13
CA ARG A 60 -16.55 9.49 4.07
C ARG A 60 -15.58 8.37 4.42
N LEU A 61 -14.35 8.47 3.95
CA LEU A 61 -13.33 7.49 4.24
C LEU A 61 -13.04 7.39 5.74
N LEU A 62 -12.94 8.53 6.43
CA LEU A 62 -12.72 8.57 7.89
C LEU A 62 -13.95 8.10 8.68
N GLU A 63 -15.17 8.37 8.20
CA GLU A 63 -16.41 7.85 8.83
C GLU A 63 -16.45 6.31 8.82
N LEU A 64 -15.84 5.69 7.82
CA LEU A 64 -15.75 4.24 7.65
C LEU A 64 -14.45 3.64 8.23
N LEU A 65 -13.69 4.42 9.01
CA LEU A 65 -12.47 3.93 9.63
C LEU A 65 -12.79 2.84 10.67
N GLY A 66 -12.32 1.62 10.40
CA GLY A 66 -12.63 0.44 11.19
C GLY A 66 -13.94 -0.27 10.82
N ASP A 67 -14.66 0.20 9.80
CA ASP A 67 -15.80 -0.50 9.18
C ASP A 67 -15.40 -1.08 7.81
N ASP A 68 -14.74 -2.24 7.84
CA ASP A 68 -14.28 -2.93 6.63
C ASP A 68 -15.42 -3.24 5.66
N GLU A 69 -16.59 -3.64 6.17
CA GLU A 69 -17.77 -3.95 5.34
C GLU A 69 -18.36 -2.69 4.70
N GLY A 70 -18.42 -1.59 5.45
CA GLY A 70 -18.81 -0.29 4.93
C GLY A 70 -17.88 0.18 3.80
N GLN A 71 -16.56 0.04 3.97
CA GLN A 71 -15.59 0.37 2.92
C GLN A 71 -15.75 -0.52 1.69
N ARG A 72 -15.96 -1.84 1.87
CA ARG A 72 -16.22 -2.74 0.73
C ARG A 72 -17.48 -2.36 -0.03
N ARG A 73 -18.56 -1.99 0.66
CA ARG A 73 -19.81 -1.55 0.02
C ARG A 73 -19.64 -0.26 -0.77
N GLU A 74 -18.89 0.70 -0.23
CA GLU A 74 -18.70 2.02 -0.84
C GLU A 74 -17.65 2.02 -1.95
N PHE A 75 -16.51 1.35 -1.73
CA PHE A 75 -15.32 1.44 -2.59
C PHE A 75 -14.95 0.12 -3.27
N GLY A 76 -15.68 -0.97 -3.02
CA GLY A 76 -15.35 -2.31 -3.51
C GLY A 76 -14.19 -3.01 -2.78
N ARG A 77 -13.47 -2.30 -1.89
CA ARG A 77 -12.33 -2.82 -1.14
C ARG A 77 -12.09 -2.03 0.16
N VAL A 78 -11.27 -2.58 1.05
CA VAL A 78 -10.79 -1.87 2.24
C VAL A 78 -9.59 -1.01 1.85
N LEU A 79 -9.66 0.29 2.12
CA LEU A 79 -8.64 1.27 1.74
C LEU A 79 -7.75 1.68 2.92
N MET A 80 -8.27 1.70 4.14
CA MET A 80 -7.49 2.04 5.33
C MET A 80 -8.04 1.42 6.62
N ARG A 81 -7.17 1.29 7.61
CA ARG A 81 -7.52 0.78 8.96
C ARG A 81 -6.85 1.63 10.05
N PRO A 82 -7.44 1.67 11.26
CA PRO A 82 -6.86 2.43 12.36
C PRO A 82 -5.59 1.75 12.88
N GLY A 83 -4.68 2.57 13.42
CA GLY A 83 -3.44 2.14 14.03
C GLY A 83 -2.27 1.98 13.04
N PRO A 84 -1.09 1.62 13.57
CA PRO A 84 0.10 1.38 12.75
C PRO A 84 -0.08 0.14 11.85
N TRP A 85 0.78 0.04 10.85
CA TRP A 85 0.93 -1.14 10.01
C TRP A 85 1.24 -2.35 10.90
N PRO A 86 0.54 -3.48 10.73
CA PRO A 86 0.79 -4.67 11.53
C PRO A 86 2.24 -5.16 11.41
N THR A 87 2.85 -5.50 12.55
CA THR A 87 4.20 -6.05 12.61
C THR A 87 4.28 -7.40 11.90
N GLY A 88 5.30 -7.61 11.06
CA GLY A 88 5.48 -8.87 10.33
C GLY A 88 4.64 -9.02 9.07
N VAL A 89 3.81 -8.02 8.74
CA VAL A 89 3.07 -7.98 7.46
C VAL A 89 3.88 -7.19 6.45
N GLU A 90 4.03 -7.75 5.23
CA GLU A 90 4.74 -7.12 4.13
C GLU A 90 4.05 -5.81 3.72
N ARG A 91 4.83 -4.75 3.49
CA ARG A 91 4.31 -3.42 3.12
C ARG A 91 4.17 -3.25 1.60
N ILE A 92 4.73 -4.18 0.84
CA ILE A 92 4.69 -4.14 -0.62
C ILE A 92 3.54 -5.02 -1.09
N GLU A 93 2.59 -4.43 -1.81
CA GLU A 93 1.46 -5.15 -2.39
C GLU A 93 1.94 -6.15 -3.47
N PRO A 94 1.58 -7.44 -3.39
CA PRO A 94 1.93 -8.41 -4.42
C PRO A 94 1.45 -8.00 -5.81
N GLY A 95 2.36 -8.02 -6.79
CA GLY A 95 2.08 -7.62 -8.17
C GLY A 95 2.10 -6.10 -8.43
N SER A 96 2.38 -5.28 -7.41
CA SER A 96 2.68 -3.86 -7.62
C SER A 96 4.03 -3.66 -8.33
N PHE A 97 4.27 -2.46 -8.87
CA PHE A 97 5.57 -2.11 -9.44
C PHE A 97 6.71 -2.25 -8.40
N ALA A 98 6.46 -1.83 -7.15
CA ALA A 98 7.41 -1.98 -6.06
C ALA A 98 7.72 -3.46 -5.75
N TRP A 99 6.72 -4.36 -5.89
CA TRP A 99 6.92 -5.80 -5.76
C TRP A 99 7.81 -6.36 -6.86
N ASP A 100 7.56 -5.98 -8.10
CA ASP A 100 8.36 -6.41 -9.25
C ASP A 100 9.79 -5.88 -9.16
N GLN A 101 9.98 -4.64 -8.72
CA GLN A 101 11.29 -4.06 -8.49
C GLN A 101 12.03 -4.80 -7.36
N ALA A 102 11.37 -5.01 -6.21
CA ALA A 102 11.95 -5.75 -5.09
C ALA A 102 12.34 -7.19 -5.48
N ARG A 103 11.54 -7.84 -6.34
CA ARG A 103 11.86 -9.15 -6.92
C ARG A 103 13.10 -9.06 -7.82
N ALA A 104 13.16 -8.06 -8.71
CA ALA A 104 14.28 -7.88 -9.63
C ALA A 104 15.59 -7.62 -8.88
N ASP A 105 15.57 -6.76 -7.87
CA ASP A 105 16.73 -6.43 -7.04
C ASP A 105 17.20 -7.66 -6.24
N ALA A 106 16.27 -8.41 -5.64
CA ALA A 106 16.61 -9.62 -4.90
C ALA A 106 17.21 -10.70 -5.81
N ARG A 107 16.71 -10.82 -7.05
CA ARG A 107 17.28 -11.73 -8.05
C ARG A 107 18.66 -11.28 -8.51
N ALA A 108 18.86 -9.98 -8.74
CA ALA A 108 20.16 -9.42 -9.08
C ALA A 108 21.18 -9.69 -7.96
N ALA A 109 20.81 -9.44 -6.71
CA ALA A 109 21.63 -9.74 -5.53
C ALA A 109 21.94 -11.24 -5.37
N ALA A 110 20.98 -12.13 -5.67
CA ALA A 110 21.24 -13.56 -5.66
C ALA A 110 22.29 -13.96 -6.72
N ASN A 111 22.26 -13.33 -7.90
CA ASN A 111 23.18 -13.61 -9.00
C ASN A 111 24.61 -13.11 -8.76
N THR A 112 24.82 -12.17 -7.84
CA THR A 112 26.16 -11.71 -7.46
C THR A 112 26.85 -12.62 -6.44
N LEU A 113 26.16 -13.63 -5.90
CA LEU A 113 26.75 -14.58 -4.96
C LEU A 113 27.85 -15.43 -5.62
N PRO A 114 28.97 -15.66 -4.90
CA PRO A 114 30.20 -16.23 -5.49
C PRO A 114 30.04 -17.71 -5.84
N THR A 115 29.29 -18.47 -5.06
CA THR A 115 29.11 -19.91 -5.28
C THR A 115 27.78 -20.24 -5.95
N GLU A 116 27.78 -21.30 -6.76
CA GLU A 116 26.56 -21.79 -7.42
C GLU A 116 25.51 -22.28 -6.41
N ARG A 117 25.95 -22.90 -5.32
CA ARG A 117 25.07 -23.40 -4.25
C ARG A 117 24.33 -22.24 -3.58
N GLU A 118 25.04 -21.22 -3.13
CA GLU A 118 24.44 -20.04 -2.48
C GLU A 118 23.50 -19.29 -3.43
N ARG A 119 23.89 -19.16 -4.70
CA ARG A 119 23.04 -18.57 -5.73
C ARG A 119 21.74 -19.33 -5.92
N THR A 120 21.81 -20.65 -6.04
CA THR A 120 20.63 -21.52 -6.20
C THR A 120 19.69 -21.41 -4.99
N GLU A 121 20.24 -21.47 -3.78
CA GLU A 121 19.48 -21.32 -2.53
C GLU A 121 18.82 -19.94 -2.44
N ALA A 122 19.54 -18.87 -2.78
CA ALA A 122 19.01 -17.51 -2.78
C ALA A 122 17.90 -17.32 -3.84
N LEU A 123 18.09 -17.83 -5.06
CA LEU A 123 17.07 -17.79 -6.10
C LEU A 123 15.82 -18.60 -5.71
N ALA A 124 15.98 -19.72 -5.00
CA ALA A 124 14.85 -20.48 -4.46
C ALA A 124 14.06 -19.66 -3.43
N LYS A 125 14.74 -18.91 -2.54
CA LYS A 125 14.09 -17.99 -1.60
C LYS A 125 13.36 -16.86 -2.31
N VAL A 126 13.96 -16.26 -3.35
CA VAL A 126 13.31 -15.22 -4.17
C VAL A 126 12.03 -15.76 -4.81
N ARG A 127 12.07 -16.97 -5.40
CA ARG A 127 10.89 -17.63 -5.98
C ARG A 127 9.81 -17.94 -4.94
N ALA A 128 10.22 -18.41 -3.76
CA ALA A 128 9.29 -18.70 -2.67
C ALA A 128 8.59 -17.43 -2.17
N LYS A 129 9.30 -16.30 -2.08
CA LYS A 129 8.74 -15.02 -1.62
C LYS A 129 7.90 -14.32 -2.69
N TYR A 130 8.41 -14.19 -3.91
CA TYR A 130 7.83 -13.30 -4.94
C TYR A 130 7.07 -14.03 -6.05
N GLY A 131 7.06 -15.37 -6.04
CA GLY A 131 6.47 -16.20 -7.08
C GLY A 131 7.36 -16.38 -8.31
N ILE A 132 6.80 -17.03 -9.34
CA ILE A 132 7.47 -17.21 -10.65
C ILE A 132 7.30 -15.92 -11.45
N ASP A 133 8.38 -15.50 -12.11
CA ASP A 133 8.37 -14.35 -13.01
C ASP A 133 7.45 -14.64 -14.22
N PRO A 134 6.32 -13.92 -14.38
CA PRO A 134 5.40 -14.16 -15.49
C PRO A 134 6.04 -13.84 -16.85
N SER A 135 7.06 -12.98 -16.89
CA SER A 135 7.79 -12.63 -18.12
C SER A 135 8.76 -13.74 -18.57
N ALA A 136 9.08 -14.71 -17.69
CA ALA A 136 9.91 -15.85 -18.06
C ALA A 136 9.23 -16.80 -19.05
N CYS A 137 7.90 -16.70 -19.21
CA CYS A 137 7.17 -17.34 -20.30
C CYS A 137 7.28 -16.49 -21.57
N SER A 138 8.46 -16.48 -22.19
CA SER A 138 8.63 -16.01 -23.56
C SER A 138 7.77 -16.87 -24.49
N ARG A 139 6.55 -16.41 -24.78
CA ARG A 139 5.81 -16.86 -25.96
C ARG A 139 6.46 -16.15 -27.14
N THR A 140 7.46 -16.78 -27.74
CA THR A 140 7.88 -16.40 -29.08
C THR A 140 6.64 -16.50 -29.98
N LEU A 141 6.08 -15.35 -30.37
CA LEU A 141 5.05 -15.26 -31.39
C LEU A 141 5.71 -15.72 -32.70
N GLY A 142 5.64 -17.02 -32.98
CA GLY A 142 6.01 -17.57 -34.26
C GLY A 142 5.10 -16.97 -35.32
N TYR A 143 5.63 -16.04 -36.10
CA TYR A 143 4.95 -15.48 -37.27
C TYR A 143 4.77 -16.63 -38.27
N VAL A 144 3.56 -17.21 -38.34
CA VAL A 144 3.22 -18.16 -39.39
C VAL A 144 2.79 -17.33 -40.60
N ASN A 145 3.71 -17.09 -41.54
CA ASN A 145 3.33 -16.59 -42.86
C ASN A 145 2.41 -17.63 -43.53
N ARG A 146 1.17 -17.22 -43.82
CA ARG A 146 0.25 -17.95 -44.71
C ARG A 146 0.27 -17.33 -46.09
#